data_AF-A0A3A8W987-F1
#
_entry.id   AF-A0A3A8W987-F1
#
_cell.length_a   1.000
_cell.length_b   1.000
_cell.length_c   1.000
_cell.angle_alpha   90.00
_cell.angle_beta   90.00
_cell.angle_gamma   90.00
#
_symmetry.space_group_name_H-M   'P 1'
#
loop_
_entity.id
_entity.type
_entity.pdbx_description
1 polymer ?
#
loop_
_entity_poly.entity_id
_entity_poly.type
_entity_poly.pdbx_seq_one_letter_code
_entity_poly.pdbx_strand_id
1 'polypeptide(L)'
;MKNNDNAETLKTGETVVLGGWNQPIKAFPTVEIPLDEYKAFIEFKVKGPTTEIPLEQYKELTENNMRMQGKIWDLENQIRDLEYQLEREKERQGETDAHTDIVTKMVADEITEKVMKDLLQLSEEQKKELRAKWRNVTDSDTKTKESEVMRNGR
;
A
#
# COMPACT_ATOMS: atom_id res chain seq x y z
N MET A 1 -35.59 16.05 49.85
CA MET A 1 -34.83 16.35 48.61
C MET A 1 -35.48 17.57 47.99
N LYS A 2 -34.69 18.59 47.64
CA LYS A 2 -35.19 19.93 47.29
C LYS A 2 -35.90 19.90 45.94
N ASN A 3 -37.13 20.40 45.90
CA ASN A 3 -37.86 20.73 44.67
C ASN A 3 -37.10 21.84 43.96
N ASN A 4 -36.72 21.62 42.70
CA ASN A 4 -36.12 22.65 41.86
C ASN A 4 -37.22 23.13 40.89
N ASP A 5 -38.14 23.90 41.44
CA ASP A 5 -39.16 24.64 40.68
C ASP A 5 -38.48 25.80 39.95
N ASN A 6 -37.85 25.52 38.80
CA ASN A 6 -37.39 26.55 37.86
C ASN A 6 -38.09 26.40 36.50
N ALA A 7 -39.38 26.08 36.53
CA ALA A 7 -40.25 26.26 35.36
C ALA A 7 -40.57 27.75 35.20
N GLU A 8 -39.61 28.55 34.75
CA GLU A 8 -39.93 29.83 34.14
C GLU A 8 -40.50 29.52 32.75
N THR A 9 -41.82 29.63 32.63
CA THR A 9 -42.53 29.67 31.36
C THR A 9 -42.10 30.92 30.60
N LEU A 10 -41.02 30.82 29.84
CA LEU A 10 -40.58 31.85 28.90
C LEU A 10 -41.54 31.85 27.70
N LYS A 11 -42.15 33.00 27.45
CA LYS A 11 -43.08 33.19 26.34
C LYS A 11 -42.30 33.10 25.03
N THR A 12 -42.84 32.33 24.08
CA THR A 12 -42.36 32.27 22.70
C THR A 12 -42.19 33.68 22.12
N GLY A 13 -40.94 34.09 21.87
CA GLY A 13 -40.62 35.36 21.23
C GLY A 13 -39.44 36.14 21.81
N GLU A 14 -38.88 35.76 22.95
CA GLU A 14 -37.74 36.48 23.53
C GLU A 14 -36.39 36.04 22.92
N THR A 15 -35.67 37.00 22.33
CA THR A 15 -34.29 36.82 21.88
C THR A 15 -33.35 36.74 23.08
N VAL A 16 -32.75 35.57 23.28
CA VAL A 16 -31.69 35.38 24.28
C VAL A 16 -30.37 35.90 23.71
N VAL A 17 -29.85 36.98 24.28
CA VAL A 17 -28.50 37.48 23.98
C VAL A 17 -27.55 36.93 25.05
N LEU A 18 -26.73 35.95 24.68
CA LEU A 18 -25.64 35.48 25.53
C LEU A 18 -24.50 36.50 25.48
N GLY A 19 -24.03 36.94 26.66
CA GLY A 19 -22.97 37.94 26.78
C GLY A 19 -21.72 37.55 26.00
N GLY A 20 -21.35 38.36 25.02
CA GLY A 20 -20.15 38.20 24.17
C GLY A 20 -20.41 37.81 22.70
N TRP A 21 -21.66 37.53 22.31
CA TRP A 21 -22.02 37.20 20.92
C TRP A 21 -22.96 38.27 20.34
N ASN A 22 -22.47 39.07 19.38
CA ASN A 22 -23.22 40.18 18.74
C ASN A 22 -24.09 39.73 17.55
N GLN A 23 -24.46 38.45 17.46
CA GLN A 23 -25.40 37.98 16.45
C GLN A 23 -26.56 37.24 17.12
N PRO A 24 -27.83 37.62 16.85
CA PRO A 24 -28.98 36.91 17.36
C PRO A 24 -28.98 35.48 16.78
N ILE A 25 -28.84 34.49 17.65
CA ILE A 25 -28.99 33.09 17.26
C ILE A 25 -30.47 32.89 16.93
N LYS A 26 -30.76 32.60 15.67
CA LYS A 26 -32.12 32.26 15.22
C LYS A 26 -32.49 30.95 15.91
N ALA A 27 -33.38 31.00 16.90
CA ALA A 27 -33.89 29.80 17.55
C ALA A 27 -34.51 28.90 16.47
N PHE A 28 -33.91 27.73 16.25
CA PHE A 28 -34.52 26.72 15.40
C PHE A 28 -35.79 26.25 16.10
N PRO A 29 -36.94 26.13 15.40
CA PRO A 29 -38.14 25.59 16.00
C PRO A 29 -37.83 24.17 16.47
N THR A 30 -37.86 23.95 17.78
CA THR A 30 -37.90 22.61 18.34
C THR A 30 -39.25 22.03 17.97
N VAL A 31 -39.26 21.17 16.96
CA VAL A 31 -40.43 20.40 16.57
C VAL A 31 -40.61 19.30 17.60
N GLU A 32 -41.66 19.39 18.41
CA GLU A 32 -42.06 18.30 19.30
C GLU A 32 -42.66 17.17 18.46
N ILE A 33 -41.85 16.15 18.18
CA ILE A 33 -42.31 14.94 17.49
C ILE A 33 -42.98 14.04 18.52
N PRO A 34 -44.23 13.58 18.30
CA PRO A 34 -44.87 12.59 19.15
C PRO A 34 -43.96 11.37 19.35
N LEU A 35 -43.91 10.84 20.57
CA LEU A 35 -42.97 9.76 20.93
C LEU A 35 -43.13 8.52 20.03
N ASP A 36 -44.34 8.26 19.55
CA ASP A 36 -44.66 7.13 18.68
C ASP A 36 -44.14 7.35 17.25
N GLU A 37 -44.19 8.58 16.74
CA GLU A 37 -43.59 8.96 15.44
C GLU A 37 -42.06 8.92 15.50
N TYR A 38 -41.48 9.33 16.62
CA TYR A 38 -40.04 9.21 16.84
C TYR A 38 -39.60 7.73 16.88
N LYS A 39 -40.36 6.87 17.57
CA LYS A 39 -40.09 5.41 17.59
C LYS A 39 -40.17 4.80 16.20
N ALA A 40 -41.23 5.10 15.44
CA ALA A 40 -41.40 4.61 14.07
C ALA A 40 -40.28 5.11 13.14
N PHE A 41 -39.85 6.36 13.30
CA PHE A 41 -38.71 6.91 12.57
C PHE A 41 -37.41 6.17 12.88
N ILE A 42 -37.12 5.90 14.16
CA ILE A 42 -35.92 5.15 14.56
C ILE A 42 -35.95 3.72 13.99
N GLU A 43 -37.10 3.06 14.06
CA GLU A 43 -37.26 1.68 13.56
C GLU A 43 -37.08 1.60 12.04
N PHE A 44 -37.64 2.55 11.29
CA PHE A 44 -37.56 2.57 9.83
C PHE A 44 -36.22 3.11 9.29
N LYS A 45 -35.66 4.17 9.89
CA LYS A 45 -34.47 4.89 9.36
C LYS A 45 -33.15 4.46 9.99
N VAL A 46 -33.15 4.06 11.26
CA VAL A 46 -31.89 3.75 11.98
C VAL A 46 -31.65 2.25 12.02
N LYS A 47 -32.70 1.45 12.28
CA LYS A 47 -32.56 -0.01 12.37
C LYS A 47 -32.71 -0.72 11.02
N GLY A 48 -33.41 -0.13 10.07
CA GLY A 48 -33.71 -0.75 8.78
C GLY A 48 -34.73 -1.90 8.91
N PRO A 49 -35.12 -2.54 7.79
CA PRO A 49 -36.13 -3.59 7.79
C PRO A 49 -35.69 -4.76 8.68
N THR A 50 -36.37 -4.92 9.81
CA THR A 50 -36.11 -6.04 10.73
C THR A 50 -36.74 -7.28 10.11
N THR A 51 -35.92 -8.17 9.56
CA THR A 51 -36.41 -9.45 9.05
C THR A 51 -36.48 -10.42 10.23
N GLU A 52 -37.68 -10.91 10.54
CA GLU A 52 -37.83 -11.95 11.55
C GLU A 52 -37.22 -13.25 11.02
N ILE A 53 -36.11 -13.66 11.64
CA ILE A 53 -35.40 -14.91 11.32
C ILE A 53 -35.82 -15.94 12.37
N PRO A 54 -36.23 -17.16 11.98
CA PRO A 54 -36.47 -18.25 12.92
C PRO A 54 -35.27 -18.45 13.84
N LEU A 55 -35.51 -18.76 15.12
CA LEU A 55 -34.47 -18.87 16.14
C LEU A 55 -33.40 -19.90 15.78
N GLU A 56 -33.78 -21.01 15.15
CA GLU A 56 -32.86 -22.02 14.62
C GLU A 56 -31.92 -21.44 13.56
N GLN A 57 -32.44 -20.66 12.61
CA GLN A 57 -31.62 -20.03 11.55
C GLN A 57 -30.67 -18.98 12.13
N TYR A 58 -31.10 -18.23 13.14
CA TYR A 58 -30.24 -17.28 13.84
C TYR A 58 -29.05 -17.97 14.54
N LYS A 59 -29.29 -19.11 15.21
CA LYS A 59 -28.23 -19.89 15.87
C LYS A 59 -27.22 -20.43 14.85
N GLU A 60 -27.71 -21.00 13.75
CA GLU A 60 -26.85 -21.52 12.68
C GLU A 60 -25.99 -20.41 12.04
N LEU A 61 -26.58 -19.24 11.76
CA LEU A 61 -25.85 -18.10 11.23
C LEU A 61 -24.79 -17.59 12.21
N THR A 62 -25.09 -17.59 13.51
CA THR A 62 -24.15 -17.19 14.56
C THR A 62 -22.96 -18.14 14.63
N GLU A 63 -23.21 -19.45 14.64
CA GLU A 63 -22.15 -20.47 14.65
C GLU A 63 -21.27 -20.40 13.39
N ASN A 64 -21.90 -20.25 12.21
CA ASN A 64 -21.19 -20.09 10.95
C ASN A 64 -20.33 -18.82 10.94
N ASN A 65 -20.84 -17.71 11.49
CA ASN A 65 -20.10 -16.46 11.58
C ASN A 65 -18.87 -16.60 12.49
N MET A 66 -19.03 -17.21 13.68
CA MET A 66 -17.88 -17.50 14.57
C MET A 66 -16.83 -18.38 13.89
N ARG A 67 -17.25 -19.41 13.15
CA ARG A 67 -16.34 -20.29 12.41
C ARG A 67 -15.61 -19.54 11.29
N MET A 68 -16.31 -18.66 10.58
CA MET A 68 -15.69 -17.81 9.55
C MET A 68 -14.68 -16.84 10.16
N GLN A 69 -15.01 -16.20 11.29
CA GLN A 69 -14.09 -15.31 11.99
C GLN A 69 -12.80 -16.03 12.41
N GLY A 70 -12.90 -17.28 12.90
CA GLY A 70 -11.72 -18.08 13.20
C GLY A 70 -10.82 -18.31 11.97
N LYS A 71 -11.43 -18.66 10.83
CA LYS A 71 -10.67 -18.83 9.57
C LYS A 71 -10.03 -17.53 9.08
N ILE A 72 -10.73 -16.40 9.22
CA ILE A 72 -10.19 -15.08 8.86
C ILE A 72 -8.97 -14.78 9.73
N TRP A 73 -9.06 -15.02 11.03
CA TRP A 73 -7.94 -14.80 11.96
C TRP A 73 -6.72 -15.68 11.63
N ASP A 74 -6.95 -16.95 11.29
CA ASP A 74 -5.87 -17.85 10.87
C ASP A 74 -5.20 -17.36 9.57
N LEU A 75 -6.00 -16.92 8.59
CA LEU A 75 -5.50 -16.39 7.32
C LEU A 75 -4.72 -15.08 7.52
N GLU A 76 -5.21 -14.18 8.38
CA GLU A 76 -4.51 -12.93 8.73
C GLU A 76 -3.14 -13.20 9.36
N ASN A 77 -3.04 -14.22 10.22
CA ASN A 77 -1.76 -14.64 10.80
C ASN A 77 -0.81 -15.22 9.76
N GLN A 78 -1.31 -16.04 8.82
CA GLN A 78 -0.50 -16.59 7.73
C GLN A 78 0.03 -15.48 6.81
N ILE A 79 -0.82 -14.51 6.45
CA ILE A 79 -0.41 -13.36 5.64
C ILE A 79 0.72 -12.59 6.33
N ARG A 80 0.58 -12.33 7.63
CA ARG A 80 1.60 -11.61 8.40
C ARG A 80 2.94 -12.34 8.40
N ASP A 81 2.94 -13.66 8.57
CA ASP A 81 4.19 -14.45 8.52
C ASP A 81 4.83 -14.41 7.13
N LEU A 82 4.02 -14.52 6.07
CA LEU A 82 4.50 -14.41 4.69
C LEU A 82 5.08 -13.03 4.38
N GLU A 83 4.47 -11.95 4.87
CA GLU A 83 4.99 -10.58 4.75
C GLU A 83 6.37 -10.44 5.41
N TYR A 84 6.55 -11.00 6.62
CA TYR A 84 7.85 -11.01 7.30
C TYR A 84 8.92 -11.84 6.58
N GLN A 85 8.53 -12.94 5.93
CA GLN A 85 9.46 -13.74 5.13
C GLN A 85 9.87 -13.00 3.86
N LEU A 86 8.92 -12.35 3.18
CA LEU A 86 9.17 -11.59 1.96
C LEU A 86 10.13 -10.42 2.21
N GLU A 87 9.96 -9.70 3.33
CA GLU A 87 10.83 -8.57 3.65
C GLU A 87 12.27 -9.02 3.91
N ARG A 88 12.46 -10.11 4.67
CA ARG A 88 13.79 -10.70 4.90
C ARG A 88 14.46 -11.13 3.61
N GLU A 89 13.72 -11.69 2.66
CA GLU A 89 14.29 -12.14 1.39
C GLU A 89 14.71 -10.94 0.51
N LYS A 90 13.95 -9.83 0.54
CA LYS A 90 14.33 -8.60 -0.14
C LYS A 90 15.60 -7.98 0.43
N GLU A 91 15.74 -7.93 1.75
CA GLU A 91 16.97 -7.45 2.39
C GLU A 91 18.17 -8.30 1.96
N ARG A 92 18.03 -9.63 2.02
CA ARG A 92 19.08 -10.58 1.59
C ARG A 92 19.45 -10.43 0.12
N GLN A 93 18.46 -10.16 -0.74
CA GLN A 93 18.68 -9.88 -2.16
C GLN A 93 19.47 -8.58 -2.32
N GLY A 94 19.08 -7.51 -1.62
CA GLY A 94 19.80 -6.23 -1.65
C GLY A 94 21.27 -6.36 -1.22
N GLU A 95 21.55 -7.15 -0.17
CA GLU A 95 22.93 -7.46 0.23
C GLU A 95 23.69 -8.21 -0.86
N THR A 96 23.07 -9.21 -1.47
CA THR A 96 23.68 -10.00 -2.55
C THR A 96 24.00 -9.14 -3.77
N ASP A 97 23.09 -8.25 -4.16
CA ASP A 97 23.27 -7.34 -5.27
C ASP A 97 24.41 -6.34 -5.00
N ALA A 98 24.50 -5.82 -3.77
CA ALA A 98 25.60 -4.94 -3.37
C ALA A 98 26.96 -5.65 -3.41
N HIS A 99 27.05 -6.89 -2.89
CA HIS A 99 28.26 -7.70 -2.98
C HIS A 99 28.64 -7.99 -4.43
N THR A 100 27.66 -8.27 -5.29
CA THR A 100 27.88 -8.54 -6.71
C THR A 100 28.43 -7.31 -7.44
N ASP A 101 27.92 -6.12 -7.15
CA ASP A 101 28.45 -4.88 -7.73
C ASP A 101 29.90 -4.62 -7.30
N ILE A 102 30.22 -4.82 -6.02
CA ILE A 102 31.59 -4.68 -5.51
C ILE A 102 32.54 -5.67 -6.21
N VAL A 103 32.18 -6.95 -6.26
CA VAL A 103 33.02 -7.98 -6.89
C VAL A 103 33.18 -7.70 -8.39
N THR A 104 32.12 -7.27 -9.07
CA THR A 104 32.17 -6.92 -10.50
C THR A 104 33.15 -5.79 -10.75
N LYS A 105 33.12 -4.73 -9.93
CA LYS A 105 34.08 -3.62 -10.02
C LYS A 105 35.51 -4.07 -9.75
N MET A 106 35.73 -4.85 -8.69
CA MET A 106 37.06 -5.39 -8.36
C MET A 106 37.63 -6.23 -9.49
N VAL A 107 36.83 -7.12 -10.08
CA VAL A 107 37.25 -7.96 -11.21
C VAL A 107 37.54 -7.11 -12.44
N ALA A 108 36.70 -6.10 -12.74
CA ALA A 108 36.94 -5.19 -13.86
C ALA A 108 38.23 -4.38 -13.68
N ASP A 109 38.50 -3.89 -12.47
CA ASP A 109 39.72 -3.16 -12.14
C ASP A 109 40.95 -4.08 -12.25
N GLU A 110 40.88 -5.30 -11.71
CA GLU A 110 41.98 -6.27 -11.78
C GLU A 110 42.29 -6.68 -13.23
N ILE A 111 41.25 -6.93 -14.04
CA ILE A 111 41.41 -7.21 -15.47
C ILE A 111 42.05 -6.00 -16.16
N THR A 112 41.57 -4.79 -15.90
CA THR A 112 42.08 -3.56 -16.50
C THR A 112 43.56 -3.36 -16.17
N GLU A 113 43.94 -3.52 -14.90
CA GLU A 113 45.31 -3.38 -14.45
C GLU A 113 46.23 -4.42 -15.10
N LYS A 114 45.82 -5.70 -15.13
CA LYS A 114 46.58 -6.77 -15.80
C LYS A 114 46.74 -6.51 -17.28
N VAL A 115 45.66 -6.13 -17.98
CA VAL A 115 45.71 -5.81 -19.41
C VAL A 115 46.64 -4.63 -19.67
N MET A 116 46.59 -3.56 -18.86
CA MET A 116 47.50 -2.43 -19.00
C MET A 116 48.95 -2.84 -18.78
N LYS A 117 49.23 -3.65 -17.75
CA LYS A 117 50.58 -4.15 -17.46
C LYS A 117 51.13 -5.00 -18.60
N ASP A 118 50.33 -5.90 -19.15
CA ASP A 118 50.73 -6.75 -20.27
C ASP A 118 50.96 -5.90 -21.53
N LEU A 119 50.09 -4.93 -21.81
CA LEU A 119 50.26 -3.99 -22.92
C LEU A 119 51.56 -3.18 -22.81
N LEU A 120 51.96 -2.77 -21.61
CA LEU A 120 53.21 -2.04 -21.40
C LEU A 120 54.46 -2.89 -21.70
N GLN A 121 54.37 -4.21 -21.58
CA GLN A 121 55.48 -5.14 -21.85
C GLN A 121 55.63 -5.50 -23.34
N LEU A 122 54.61 -5.22 -24.16
CA LEU A 122 54.63 -5.52 -25.60
C LEU A 122 55.45 -4.48 -26.38
N SER A 123 56.10 -4.94 -27.45
CA SER A 123 56.72 -4.06 -28.46
C SER A 123 55.66 -3.33 -29.30
N GLU A 124 56.06 -2.26 -30.01
CA GLU A 124 55.14 -1.51 -30.87
C GLU A 124 54.60 -2.35 -32.04
N GLU A 125 55.43 -3.21 -32.64
CA GLU A 125 55.01 -4.19 -33.65
C GLU A 125 53.95 -5.16 -33.11
N GLN A 126 54.15 -5.69 -31.89
CA GLN A 126 53.18 -6.60 -31.25
C GLN A 126 51.87 -5.88 -30.92
N LYS A 127 51.93 -4.63 -30.42
CA LYS A 127 50.74 -3.79 -30.19
C LYS A 127 50.00 -3.48 -31.49
N LYS A 128 50.72 -3.30 -32.61
CA LYS A 128 50.11 -3.06 -33.93
C LYS A 128 49.39 -4.30 -34.44
N GLU A 129 49.99 -5.48 -34.29
CA GLU A 129 49.35 -6.76 -34.61
C GLU A 129 48.13 -7.02 -33.72
N LEU A 130 48.24 -6.78 -32.41
CA LEU A 130 47.14 -6.94 -31.45
C LEU A 130 45.95 -6.03 -31.82
N ARG A 131 46.20 -4.74 -32.09
CA ARG A 131 45.16 -3.79 -32.54
C ARG A 131 44.48 -4.21 -33.85
N ALA A 132 45.21 -4.83 -34.77
CA ALA A 132 44.63 -5.36 -36.01
C ALA A 132 43.72 -6.56 -35.76
N LYS A 133 44.15 -7.50 -34.90
CA LYS A 133 43.32 -8.64 -34.47
C LYS A 133 42.05 -8.20 -33.75
N TRP A 134 42.16 -7.24 -32.83
CA TRP A 134 41.01 -6.68 -32.11
C TRP A 134 39.97 -6.08 -33.06
N ARG A 135 40.39 -5.26 -34.04
CA ARG A 135 39.49 -4.67 -35.04
C ARG A 135 38.68 -5.73 -35.80
N ASN A 136 39.34 -6.82 -36.20
CA ASN A 136 38.68 -7.90 -36.93
C ASN A 136 37.63 -8.65 -36.09
N VAL A 137 37.87 -8.81 -34.78
CA VAL A 137 36.89 -9.44 -33.87
C VAL A 137 35.68 -8.53 -33.70
N THR A 138 35.89 -7.23 -33.44
CA THR A 138 34.78 -6.28 -33.28
C THR A 138 33.93 -6.15 -34.54
N ASP A 139 34.57 -6.14 -35.73
CA ASP A 139 33.87 -6.07 -37.02
C ASP A 139 33.13 -7.37 -37.37
N SER A 140 33.56 -8.52 -36.83
CA SER A 140 32.87 -9.80 -36.98
C SER A 140 31.61 -9.84 -36.10
N ASP A 141 31.69 -9.36 -34.86
CA ASP A 141 30.57 -9.34 -33.94
C ASP A 141 29.46 -8.38 -34.37
N THR A 142 29.81 -7.22 -34.94
CA THR A 142 28.84 -6.25 -35.47
C THR A 142 28.08 -6.81 -36.67
N LYS A 143 28.79 -7.42 -37.63
CA LYS A 143 28.16 -8.07 -38.80
C LYS A 143 27.25 -9.22 -38.41
N THR A 144 27.62 -10.00 -37.39
CA THR A 144 26.81 -11.12 -36.91
C THR A 144 25.50 -10.62 -36.30
N LYS A 145 25.57 -9.57 -35.45
CA LYS A 145 24.37 -8.95 -34.85
C LYS A 145 23.45 -8.30 -35.90
N GLU A 146 24.00 -7.61 -36.89
CA GLU A 146 23.20 -7.04 -37.99
C GLU A 146 22.47 -8.13 -38.78
N SER A 147 23.12 -9.26 -39.04
CA SER A 147 22.52 -10.38 -39.75
C SER A 147 21.40 -11.09 -38.97
N GLU A 148 21.50 -11.17 -37.64
CA GLU A 148 20.45 -11.72 -36.77
C GLU A 148 19.23 -10.79 -36.66
N VAL A 149 19.46 -9.48 -36.55
CA VAL A 149 18.38 -8.49 -36.53
C VAL A 149 17.58 -8.51 -37.84
N MET A 150 18.26 -8.63 -38.98
CA MET A 150 17.61 -8.74 -40.30
C MET A 150 16.86 -10.08 -40.49
N ARG A 151 17.25 -11.14 -39.76
CA ARG A 151 16.59 -12.45 -39.82
C ARG A 151 15.35 -12.53 -38.93
N ASN A 152 15.34 -11.81 -37.81
CA ASN A 152 14.26 -11.84 -36.82
C ASN A 152 13.23 -10.70 -37.00
N GLY A 153 13.50 -9.73 -37.88
CA GLY A 153 12.59 -8.62 -38.20
C GLY A 153 11.64 -8.86 -39.39
N ARG A 154 11.31 -10.13 -39.71
CA ARG A 154 10.42 -10.49 -40.82
C ARG A 154 9.13 -11.14 -40.33
#